data_AF-A0A166C8Z8-F1
#
_entry.id   AF-A0A166C8Z8-F1
#
_cell.length_a   1.000
_cell.length_b   1.000
_cell.length_c   1.000
_cell.angle_alpha   90.00
_cell.angle_beta   90.00
_cell.angle_gamma   90.00
#
_symmetry.space_group_name_H-M   'P 1'
#
loop_
_entity.id
_entity.type
_entity.pdbx_description
1 polymer ?
#
loop_
_entity_poly.entity_id
_entity_poly.type
_entity_poly.pdbx_seq_one_letter_code
_entity_poly.pdbx_strand_id
1 'polypeptide(L)'
;LDREVQRLLDALTTDNIELTVDELEKWAVKSIDEEDTRRLWRIAQLMVGKAANLEAKDADVHARTCQSLSLRLRAVQLNYRGKLDAGDTVFLKLLISSIKGSFDVVHGHCRCHTNESVAGARCRLALTRFLGEFFNKNILNEGFLRAFVERLLANVTDPQRGHAETVCELLIVVGQKLDTAERRTTMDGYIDRIRAMNLKLRENEHTSIRSALQVIQNLVELRERKWLPVDV
;
A
#
# COMPACT_ATOMS: atom_id res chain seq x y z
N LEU A 1 6.93 6.53 -23.47
CA LEU A 1 6.09 5.93 -22.41
C LEU A 1 6.21 6.74 -21.13
N ASP A 2 7.37 6.71 -20.45
CA ASP A 2 7.57 7.30 -19.12
C ASP A 2 7.08 8.73 -18.96
N ARG A 3 7.52 9.65 -19.82
CA ARG A 3 7.12 11.06 -19.76
C ARG A 3 5.60 11.25 -19.85
N GLU A 4 4.95 10.44 -20.67
CA GLU A 4 3.51 10.56 -20.93
C GLU A 4 2.70 9.96 -19.79
N VAL A 5 3.10 8.78 -19.30
CA VAL A 5 2.48 8.17 -18.11
C VAL A 5 2.66 9.09 -16.90
N GLN A 6 3.84 9.68 -16.70
CA GLN A 6 4.07 10.62 -15.61
C GLN A 6 3.17 11.86 -15.73
N ARG A 7 3.04 12.43 -16.94
CA ARG A 7 2.14 13.57 -17.21
C ARG A 7 0.70 13.25 -16.86
N LEU A 8 0.22 12.05 -17.22
CA LEU A 8 -1.14 11.60 -16.89
C LEU A 8 -1.33 11.46 -15.37
N LEU A 9 -0.36 10.83 -14.68
CA LEU A 9 -0.41 10.64 -13.23
C LEU A 9 -0.28 11.96 -12.46
N ASP A 10 0.46 12.94 -12.99
CA ASP A 10 0.58 14.27 -12.39
C ASP A 10 -0.71 15.10 -12.53
N ALA A 11 -1.49 14.86 -13.60
CA ALA A 11 -2.77 15.49 -13.85
C ALA A 11 -3.97 14.70 -13.29
N LEU A 12 -3.74 13.55 -12.64
CA LEU A 12 -4.79 12.63 -12.20
C LEU A 12 -5.67 13.26 -11.11
N THR A 13 -6.98 13.25 -11.33
CA THR A 13 -8.02 13.66 -10.38
C THR A 13 -9.16 12.65 -10.40
N THR A 14 -10.12 12.79 -9.49
CA THR A 14 -11.32 11.94 -9.47
C THR A 14 -12.11 12.01 -10.78
N ASP A 15 -12.12 13.17 -11.45
CA ASP A 15 -12.96 13.44 -12.62
C ASP A 15 -12.37 12.89 -13.93
N ASN A 16 -11.06 12.61 -13.96
CA ASN A 16 -10.37 12.18 -15.18
C ASN A 16 -9.77 10.76 -15.11
N ILE A 17 -10.23 9.95 -14.14
CA ILE A 17 -9.77 8.56 -13.98
C ILE A 17 -9.94 7.78 -15.29
N GLU A 18 -11.15 7.75 -15.86
CA GLU A 18 -11.43 6.94 -17.04
C GLU A 18 -10.64 7.39 -18.28
N LEU A 19 -10.50 8.72 -18.49
CA LEU A 19 -9.65 9.26 -19.56
C LEU A 19 -8.18 8.87 -19.37
N THR A 20 -7.69 8.91 -18.13
CA THR A 20 -6.33 8.48 -17.82
C THR A 20 -6.15 6.99 -18.09
N VAL A 21 -7.14 6.17 -17.71
CA VAL A 21 -7.12 4.71 -17.94
C VAL A 21 -7.18 4.40 -19.44
N ASP A 22 -8.00 5.10 -20.23
CA ASP A 22 -8.04 4.97 -21.70
C ASP A 22 -6.65 5.14 -22.31
N GLU A 23 -5.91 6.17 -21.88
CA GLU A 23 -4.55 6.39 -22.40
C GLU A 23 -3.58 5.32 -21.90
N LEU A 24 -3.62 4.96 -20.62
CA LEU A 24 -2.74 3.94 -20.04
C LEU A 24 -2.94 2.57 -20.70
N GLU A 25 -4.19 2.20 -20.99
CA GLU A 25 -4.56 0.95 -21.62
C GLU A 25 -3.87 0.78 -22.97
N LYS A 26 -3.79 1.84 -23.79
CA LYS A 26 -3.12 1.82 -25.11
C LYS A 26 -1.67 1.35 -25.05
N TRP A 27 -0.98 1.61 -23.94
CA TRP A 27 0.38 1.09 -23.73
C TRP A 27 0.40 -0.25 -23.01
N ALA A 28 -0.53 -0.47 -22.07
CA ALA A 28 -0.63 -1.72 -21.33
C ALA A 28 -0.89 -2.92 -22.25
N VAL A 29 -1.85 -2.81 -23.19
CA VAL A 29 -2.20 -3.91 -24.11
C VAL A 29 -1.08 -4.25 -25.09
N LYS A 30 -0.16 -3.33 -25.37
CA LYS A 30 1.05 -3.61 -26.19
C LYS A 30 2.04 -4.55 -25.50
N SER A 31 1.80 -4.91 -24.24
CA SER A 31 2.57 -5.92 -23.53
C SER A 31 2.23 -7.34 -23.99
N ILE A 32 1.17 -7.54 -24.79
CA ILE A 32 0.87 -8.82 -25.44
C ILE A 32 2.02 -9.26 -26.36
N ASP A 33 2.66 -8.30 -27.02
CA ASP A 33 3.78 -8.52 -27.95
C ASP A 33 5.14 -8.60 -27.24
N GLU A 34 5.17 -8.59 -25.90
CA GLU A 34 6.40 -8.61 -25.10
C GLU A 34 6.56 -9.95 -24.36
N GLU A 35 7.77 -10.50 -24.36
CA GLU A 35 8.08 -11.71 -23.58
C GLU A 35 8.16 -11.45 -22.06
N ASP A 36 8.42 -10.20 -21.68
CA ASP A 36 8.70 -9.78 -20.29
C ASP A 36 7.68 -8.79 -19.70
N THR A 37 6.63 -8.42 -20.43
CA THR A 37 5.62 -7.40 -20.04
C THR A 37 6.20 -6.05 -19.63
N ARG A 38 7.34 -5.67 -20.22
CA ARG A 38 8.10 -4.45 -19.86
C ARG A 38 7.25 -3.19 -19.78
N ARG A 39 6.33 -2.94 -20.72
CA ARG A 39 5.49 -1.74 -20.72
C ARG A 39 4.54 -1.72 -19.53
N LEU A 40 3.83 -2.82 -19.30
CA LEU A 40 2.93 -2.92 -18.15
C LEU A 40 3.70 -2.82 -16.83
N TRP A 41 4.88 -3.42 -16.75
CA TRP A 41 5.74 -3.28 -15.57
C TRP A 41 6.15 -1.82 -15.35
N ARG A 42 6.51 -1.10 -16.41
CA ARG A 42 6.88 0.30 -16.32
C ARG A 42 5.72 1.19 -15.87
N ILE A 43 4.51 0.93 -16.34
CA ILE A 43 3.29 1.61 -15.86
C ILE A 43 3.10 1.36 -14.36
N ALA A 44 3.21 0.10 -13.91
CA ALA A 44 3.09 -0.25 -12.49
C ALA A 44 4.15 0.46 -11.63
N GLN A 45 5.39 0.56 -12.11
CA GLN A 45 6.47 1.28 -11.42
C GLN A 45 6.18 2.78 -11.27
N LEU A 46 5.69 3.42 -12.33
CA LEU A 46 5.38 4.86 -12.30
C LEU A 46 4.20 5.14 -11.38
N MET A 47 3.17 4.28 -11.38
CA MET A 47 2.05 4.37 -10.44
C MET A 47 2.52 4.24 -8.98
N VAL A 48 3.35 3.25 -8.67
CA VAL A 48 3.89 3.07 -7.31
C VAL A 48 4.84 4.20 -6.91
N GLY A 49 5.66 4.68 -7.83
CA GLY A 49 6.55 5.82 -7.60
C GLY A 49 5.79 7.12 -7.32
N LYS A 50 4.67 7.34 -8.00
CA LYS A 50 3.75 8.44 -7.70
C LYS A 50 3.09 8.24 -6.34
N ALA A 51 2.57 7.04 -6.07
CA ALA A 51 1.92 6.68 -4.81
C ALA A 51 2.81 6.85 -3.57
N ALA A 52 4.11 6.63 -3.71
CA ALA A 52 5.11 6.85 -2.67
C ALA A 52 5.18 8.29 -2.14
N ASN A 53 4.57 9.26 -2.80
CA ASN A 53 4.61 10.67 -2.41
C ASN A 53 3.20 11.27 -2.20
N LEU A 54 2.16 10.45 -2.19
CA LEU A 54 0.78 10.93 -2.05
C LEU A 54 0.39 11.16 -0.60
N GLU A 55 -0.50 12.13 -0.41
CA GLU A 55 -1.28 12.28 0.81
C GLU A 55 -2.47 11.29 0.80
N ALA A 56 -3.07 11.05 1.96
CA ALA A 56 -4.08 9.99 2.14
C ALA A 56 -5.27 10.12 1.17
N LYS A 57 -5.78 11.34 0.94
CA LYS A 57 -6.91 11.60 0.03
C LYS A 57 -6.62 11.25 -1.42
N ASP A 58 -5.37 11.38 -1.86
CA ASP A 58 -4.98 11.20 -3.25
C ASP A 58 -4.67 9.72 -3.56
N ALA A 59 -4.38 8.92 -2.52
CA ALA A 59 -4.16 7.49 -2.64
C ALA A 59 -5.39 6.74 -3.16
N ASP A 60 -6.60 7.15 -2.75
CA ASP A 60 -7.87 6.55 -3.22
C ASP A 60 -8.04 6.74 -4.74
N VAL A 61 -7.80 7.94 -5.26
CA VAL A 61 -7.89 8.23 -6.71
C VAL A 61 -6.91 7.33 -7.48
N HIS A 62 -5.66 7.22 -7.03
CA HIS A 62 -4.67 6.36 -7.69
C HIS A 62 -5.03 4.87 -7.61
N ALA A 63 -5.62 4.42 -6.50
CA ALA A 63 -6.06 3.05 -6.34
C ALA A 63 -7.26 2.72 -7.24
N ARG A 64 -8.20 3.65 -7.40
CA ARG A 64 -9.32 3.55 -8.37
C ARG A 64 -8.81 3.48 -9.81
N THR A 65 -7.80 4.26 -10.17
CA THR A 65 -7.14 4.16 -11.48
C THR A 65 -6.51 2.78 -11.71
N CYS A 66 -5.82 2.23 -10.69
CA CYS A 66 -5.29 0.86 -10.76
C CYS A 66 -6.42 -0.18 -10.89
N GLN A 67 -7.52 0.00 -10.16
CA GLN A 67 -8.69 -0.88 -10.23
C GLN A 67 -9.30 -0.88 -11.63
N SER A 68 -9.56 0.31 -12.19
CA SER A 68 -10.16 0.47 -13.51
C SER A 68 -9.25 -0.12 -14.60
N LEU A 69 -7.95 0.18 -14.59
CA LEU A 69 -7.00 -0.45 -15.52
C LEU A 69 -6.94 -1.98 -15.36
N SER A 70 -6.95 -2.48 -14.12
CA SER A 70 -7.00 -3.93 -13.85
C SER A 70 -8.24 -4.58 -14.48
N LEU A 71 -9.42 -3.98 -14.32
CA LEU A 71 -10.66 -4.50 -14.91
C LEU A 71 -10.59 -4.58 -16.44
N ARG A 72 -9.98 -3.59 -17.10
CA ARG A 72 -9.82 -3.58 -18.56
C ARG A 72 -8.83 -4.63 -19.06
N LEU A 73 -7.80 -4.93 -18.28
CA LEU A 73 -6.80 -5.94 -18.61
C LEU A 73 -7.25 -7.39 -18.30
N ARG A 74 -8.41 -7.60 -17.65
CA ARG A 74 -8.89 -8.93 -17.25
C ARG A 74 -9.02 -9.92 -18.42
N ALA A 75 -9.48 -9.45 -19.57
CA ALA A 75 -9.65 -10.30 -20.75
C ALA A 75 -8.35 -10.46 -21.58
N VAL A 76 -7.30 -9.69 -21.26
CA VAL A 76 -6.02 -9.71 -21.98
C VAL A 76 -5.17 -10.86 -21.45
N GLN A 77 -4.53 -11.63 -22.34
CA GLN A 77 -3.56 -12.67 -21.97
C GLN A 77 -2.15 -12.12 -22.15
N LEU A 78 -1.34 -12.17 -21.10
CA LEU A 78 0.03 -11.65 -21.12
C LEU A 78 1.03 -12.75 -20.77
N ASN A 79 2.16 -12.76 -21.46
CA ASN A 79 3.26 -13.66 -21.14
C ASN A 79 4.05 -13.10 -19.95
N TYR A 80 3.82 -13.65 -18.76
CA TYR A 80 4.56 -13.30 -17.57
C TYR A 80 5.56 -14.41 -17.22
N ARG A 81 6.84 -14.18 -17.55
CA ARG A 81 7.96 -15.10 -17.26
C ARG A 81 7.78 -16.49 -17.90
N GLY A 82 7.36 -16.52 -19.16
CA GLY A 82 7.15 -17.75 -19.92
C GLY A 82 5.80 -18.43 -19.68
N LYS A 83 4.90 -17.82 -18.89
CA LYS A 83 3.56 -18.33 -18.62
C LYS A 83 2.51 -17.30 -19.04
N LEU A 84 1.51 -17.75 -19.80
CA LEU A 84 0.31 -16.95 -20.06
C LEU A 84 -0.57 -16.89 -18.80
N ASP A 85 -0.81 -15.68 -18.32
CA ASP A 85 -1.75 -15.37 -17.24
C ASP A 85 -2.65 -14.20 -17.68
N ALA A 86 -3.81 -14.05 -17.02
CA ALA A 86 -4.70 -12.91 -17.24
C ALA A 86 -4.03 -11.57 -16.87
N GLY A 87 -4.29 -10.53 -17.66
CA GLY A 87 -3.60 -9.24 -17.57
C GLY A 87 -3.85 -8.52 -16.24
N ASP A 88 -5.02 -8.67 -15.65
CA ASP A 88 -5.35 -8.16 -14.32
C ASP A 88 -4.48 -8.80 -13.22
N THR A 89 -4.29 -10.11 -13.31
CA THR A 89 -3.46 -10.91 -12.41
C THR A 89 -1.98 -10.55 -12.57
N VAL A 90 -1.51 -10.40 -13.80
CA VAL A 90 -0.14 -9.97 -14.10
C VAL A 90 0.09 -8.55 -13.58
N PHE A 91 -0.84 -7.62 -13.83
CA PHE A 91 -0.73 -6.25 -13.36
C PHE A 91 -0.67 -6.16 -11.84
N LEU A 92 -1.49 -6.93 -11.11
CA LEU A 92 -1.43 -7.00 -9.65
C LEU A 92 -0.07 -7.53 -9.15
N LYS A 93 0.47 -8.59 -9.77
CA LYS A 93 1.81 -9.11 -9.44
C LYS A 93 2.89 -8.04 -9.65
N LEU A 94 2.79 -7.25 -10.72
CA LEU A 94 3.73 -6.18 -11.04
C LEU A 94 3.63 -5.01 -10.03
N LEU A 95 2.43 -4.59 -9.65
CA LEU A 95 2.20 -3.58 -8.61
C LEU A 95 2.80 -4.03 -7.27
N ILE A 96 2.50 -5.25 -6.82
CA ILE A 96 3.05 -5.81 -5.57
C ILE A 96 4.58 -5.90 -5.65
N SER A 97 5.12 -6.37 -6.78
CA SER A 97 6.57 -6.44 -6.98
C SER A 97 7.22 -5.07 -6.94
N SER A 98 6.57 -4.05 -7.50
CA SER A 98 7.08 -2.68 -7.46
C SER A 98 7.03 -2.11 -6.03
N ILE A 99 5.94 -2.34 -5.28
CA ILE A 99 5.85 -1.92 -3.88
C ILE A 99 6.96 -2.57 -3.05
N LYS A 100 7.19 -3.89 -3.18
CA LYS A 100 8.28 -4.59 -2.48
C LYS A 100 9.67 -4.09 -2.89
N GLY A 101 9.82 -3.65 -4.14
CA GLY A 101 11.03 -3.02 -4.66
C GLY A 101 11.27 -1.61 -4.10
N SER A 102 10.22 -0.90 -3.68
CA SER A 102 10.32 0.44 -3.09
C SER A 102 10.32 0.41 -1.55
N PHE A 103 9.68 -0.58 -0.93
CA PHE A 103 9.49 -0.71 0.51
C PHE A 103 9.97 -2.08 1.00
N ASP A 104 10.98 -2.07 1.88
CA ASP A 104 11.40 -3.26 2.59
C ASP A 104 10.49 -3.51 3.81
N VAL A 105 9.55 -4.43 3.64
CA VAL A 105 8.59 -4.86 4.68
C VAL A 105 9.29 -5.59 5.84
N VAL A 106 10.46 -6.18 5.60
CA VAL A 106 11.20 -6.94 6.63
C VAL A 106 11.85 -6.01 7.63
N HIS A 107 12.43 -4.93 7.12
CA HIS A 107 13.21 -3.97 7.89
C HIS A 107 12.46 -2.65 8.14
N GLY A 108 11.24 -2.50 7.62
CA GLY A 108 10.39 -1.37 7.90
C GLY A 108 10.87 -0.03 7.32
N HIS A 109 11.59 -0.02 6.18
CA HIS A 109 12.12 1.23 5.60
C HIS A 109 11.92 1.33 4.08
N CYS A 110 11.80 2.57 3.57
CA CYS A 110 11.86 2.79 2.12
C CYS A 110 13.27 2.46 1.62
N ARG A 111 13.37 1.90 0.41
CA ARG A 111 14.65 1.72 -0.30
C ARG A 111 15.10 2.97 -1.04
N CYS A 112 14.21 3.95 -1.17
CA CYS A 112 14.40 5.20 -1.91
C CYS A 112 15.14 6.29 -1.12
N HIS A 113 15.25 6.14 0.20
CA HIS A 113 15.90 7.09 1.09
C HIS A 113 16.80 6.34 2.07
N THR A 114 17.71 7.05 2.72
CA THR A 114 18.45 6.49 3.85
C THR A 114 17.48 6.09 4.96
N ASN A 115 17.86 5.04 5.70
CA ASN A 115 17.17 4.66 6.92
C ASN A 115 17.06 5.90 7.83
N GLU A 116 15.89 6.07 8.45
CA GLU A 116 15.62 7.10 9.47
C GLU A 116 15.31 8.53 8.99
N SER A 117 15.30 8.81 7.69
CA SER A 117 14.85 10.12 7.19
C SER A 117 13.32 10.30 7.30
N VAL A 118 12.87 11.54 7.57
CA VAL A 118 11.45 11.91 7.55
C VAL A 118 10.83 11.59 6.18
N ALA A 119 11.56 11.84 5.10
CA ALA A 119 11.14 11.50 3.74
C ALA A 119 10.96 9.98 3.55
N GLY A 120 11.88 9.17 4.08
CA GLY A 120 11.78 7.71 4.09
C GLY A 120 10.56 7.20 4.83
N ALA A 121 10.26 7.77 6.01
CA ALA A 121 9.06 7.43 6.78
C ALA A 121 7.78 7.81 6.02
N ARG A 122 7.70 9.04 5.48
CA ARG A 122 6.56 9.50 4.67
C ARG A 122 6.30 8.57 3.50
N CYS A 123 7.34 8.20 2.76
CA CYS A 123 7.23 7.31 1.61
C CYS A 123 6.74 5.91 1.99
N ARG A 124 7.32 5.31 3.04
CA ARG A 124 6.86 4.00 3.55
C ARG A 124 5.38 4.03 3.92
N LEU A 125 4.95 5.06 4.66
CA LEU A 125 3.56 5.18 5.09
C LEU A 125 2.62 5.43 3.90
N ALA A 126 3.03 6.25 2.92
CA ALA A 126 2.25 6.47 1.69
C ALA A 126 2.05 5.17 0.89
N LEU A 127 3.12 4.38 0.70
CA LEU A 127 3.02 3.06 0.06
C LEU A 127 2.17 2.06 0.85
N THR A 128 2.19 2.15 2.18
CA THR A 128 1.37 1.31 3.06
C THR A 128 -0.12 1.67 2.94
N ARG A 129 -0.46 2.96 2.91
CA ARG A 129 -1.83 3.43 2.63
C ARG A 129 -2.30 2.95 1.26
N PHE A 130 -1.45 3.11 0.24
CA PHE A 130 -1.77 2.69 -1.11
C PHE A 130 -2.02 1.18 -1.23
N LEU A 131 -1.25 0.37 -0.51
CA LEU A 131 -1.50 -1.07 -0.39
C LEU A 131 -2.85 -1.37 0.30
N GLY A 132 -3.18 -0.63 1.37
CA GLY A 132 -4.47 -0.73 2.06
C GLY A 132 -5.65 -0.40 1.14
N GLU A 133 -5.52 0.60 0.28
CA GLU A 133 -6.56 0.94 -0.70
C GLU A 133 -6.84 -0.21 -1.68
N PHE A 134 -5.84 -0.99 -2.08
CA PHE A 134 -6.08 -2.16 -2.91
C PHE A 134 -6.96 -3.21 -2.23
N PHE A 135 -6.84 -3.38 -0.92
CA PHE A 135 -7.75 -4.23 -0.16
C PHE A 135 -9.16 -3.62 -0.12
N ASN A 136 -9.28 -2.32 0.12
CA ASN A 136 -10.58 -1.63 0.10
C ASN A 136 -11.28 -1.71 -1.26
N LYS A 137 -10.52 -1.82 -2.36
CA LYS A 137 -11.04 -1.99 -3.73
C LYS A 137 -11.16 -3.46 -4.17
N ASN A 138 -11.01 -4.42 -3.27
CA ASN A 138 -11.07 -5.87 -3.54
C ASN A 138 -10.06 -6.34 -4.61
N ILE A 139 -8.97 -5.60 -4.80
CA ILE A 139 -7.86 -5.99 -5.66
C ILE A 139 -6.97 -7.00 -4.92
N LEU A 140 -6.68 -6.73 -3.65
CA LEU A 140 -5.99 -7.65 -2.76
C LEU A 140 -6.97 -8.48 -1.95
N ASN A 141 -6.67 -9.76 -1.82
CA ASN A 141 -7.42 -10.62 -0.91
C ASN A 141 -6.98 -10.41 0.54
N GLU A 142 -7.86 -10.83 1.44
CA GLU A 142 -7.66 -10.68 2.87
C GLU A 142 -6.48 -11.51 3.43
N GLY A 143 -6.22 -12.67 2.83
CA GLY A 143 -5.10 -13.52 3.25
C GLY A 143 -3.74 -12.84 3.06
N PHE A 144 -3.56 -12.13 1.94
CA PHE A 144 -2.36 -11.34 1.69
C PHE A 144 -2.20 -10.22 2.73
N LEU A 145 -3.27 -9.47 2.98
CA LEU A 145 -3.26 -8.36 3.94
C LEU A 145 -2.94 -8.86 5.36
N ARG A 146 -3.54 -9.98 5.78
CA ARG A 146 -3.29 -10.58 7.09
C ARG A 146 -1.84 -11.02 7.25
N ALA A 147 -1.30 -11.76 6.28
CA ALA A 147 0.09 -12.20 6.30
C ALA A 147 1.06 -11.01 6.38
N PHE A 148 0.70 -9.88 5.75
CA PHE A 148 1.45 -8.65 5.83
C PHE A 148 1.43 -8.04 7.24
N VAL A 149 0.25 -7.93 7.86
CA VAL A 149 0.09 -7.44 9.25
C VAL A 149 0.86 -8.33 10.24
N GLU A 150 0.67 -9.65 10.14
CA GLU A 150 1.33 -10.63 11.02
C GLU A 150 2.85 -10.57 10.92
N ARG A 151 3.39 -10.36 9.71
CA ARG A 151 4.83 -10.21 9.50
C ARG A 151 5.39 -8.97 10.19
N LEU A 152 4.71 -7.84 10.11
CA LEU A 152 5.14 -6.60 10.78
C LEU A 152 5.07 -6.71 12.30
N LEU A 153 4.09 -7.47 12.82
CA LEU A 153 3.89 -7.69 14.24
C LEU A 153 4.72 -8.85 14.81
N ALA A 154 5.49 -9.58 14.00
CA ALA A 154 6.10 -10.87 14.37
C ALA A 154 7.06 -10.78 15.57
N ASN A 155 7.87 -9.72 15.66
CA ASN A 155 8.86 -9.54 16.72
C ASN A 155 8.51 -8.34 17.61
N VAL A 156 7.96 -8.61 18.80
CA VAL A 156 7.61 -7.57 19.77
C VAL A 156 8.71 -7.28 20.79
N THR A 157 9.69 -8.19 20.93
CA THR A 157 10.79 -8.06 21.90
C THR A 157 11.92 -7.18 21.38
N ASP A 158 12.18 -7.25 20.08
CA ASP A 158 13.12 -6.38 19.36
C ASP A 158 12.44 -5.85 18.07
N PRO A 159 11.47 -4.94 18.22
CA PRO A 159 10.71 -4.44 17.09
C PRO A 159 11.56 -3.53 16.21
N GLN A 160 11.47 -3.75 14.90
CA GLN A 160 12.12 -2.87 13.93
C GLN A 160 11.47 -1.47 13.94
N ARG A 161 12.32 -0.45 13.75
CA ARG A 161 11.87 0.94 13.71
C ARG A 161 10.85 1.13 12.58
N GLY A 162 9.72 1.75 12.90
CA GLY A 162 8.66 2.03 11.93
C GLY A 162 7.66 0.89 11.68
N HIS A 163 7.88 -0.33 12.22
CA HIS A 163 6.87 -1.40 12.11
C HIS A 163 5.55 -1.01 12.78
N ALA A 164 5.61 -0.45 14.00
CA ALA A 164 4.41 0.02 14.70
C ALA A 164 3.64 1.07 13.90
N GLU A 165 4.34 2.09 13.37
CA GLU A 165 3.73 3.13 12.53
C GLU A 165 3.11 2.54 11.26
N THR A 166 3.81 1.60 10.60
CA THR A 166 3.35 0.94 9.37
C THR A 166 2.08 0.14 9.60
N VAL A 167 2.03 -0.67 10.67
CA VAL A 167 0.82 -1.46 10.98
C VAL A 167 -0.34 -0.53 11.34
N CYS A 168 -0.11 0.49 12.15
CA CYS A 168 -1.17 1.43 12.49
C CYS A 168 -1.72 2.14 11.26
N GLU A 169 -0.85 2.62 10.37
CA GLU A 169 -1.24 3.27 9.13
C GLU A 169 -2.10 2.35 8.26
N LEU A 170 -1.70 1.08 8.13
CA LEU A 170 -2.48 0.09 7.39
C LEU A 170 -3.85 -0.12 8.03
N LEU A 171 -3.89 -0.35 9.35
CA LEU A 171 -5.14 -0.59 10.09
C LEU A 171 -6.08 0.62 10.08
N ILE A 172 -5.56 1.86 10.03
CA ILE A 172 -6.39 3.06 9.84
C ILE A 172 -7.14 3.00 8.50
N VAL A 173 -6.49 2.52 7.43
CA VAL A 173 -7.08 2.44 6.09
C VAL A 173 -8.04 1.25 5.94
N VAL A 174 -7.67 0.07 6.46
CA VAL A 174 -8.42 -1.18 6.21
C VAL A 174 -9.27 -1.65 7.38
N GLY A 175 -9.14 -1.02 8.55
CA GLY A 175 -9.65 -1.53 9.82
C GLY A 175 -11.16 -1.72 9.84
N GLN A 176 -11.92 -0.80 9.23
CA GLN A 176 -13.38 -0.93 9.12
C GLN A 176 -13.82 -2.23 8.44
N LYS A 177 -13.10 -2.65 7.39
CA LYS A 177 -13.38 -3.91 6.68
C LYS A 177 -12.82 -5.14 7.40
N LEU A 178 -11.75 -4.99 8.18
CA LEU A 178 -11.06 -6.10 8.84
C LEU A 178 -11.62 -6.45 10.23
N ASP A 179 -12.15 -5.47 10.95
CA ASP A 179 -12.67 -5.60 12.33
C ASP A 179 -14.14 -6.09 12.33
N THR A 180 -14.34 -7.32 11.87
CA THR A 180 -15.66 -7.98 11.92
C THR A 180 -15.93 -8.57 13.32
N ALA A 181 -17.19 -8.93 13.59
CA ALA A 181 -17.57 -9.53 14.87
C ALA A 181 -16.76 -10.80 15.19
N GLU A 182 -16.47 -11.61 14.17
CA GLU A 182 -15.71 -12.86 14.28
C GLU A 182 -14.21 -12.62 14.52
N ARG A 183 -13.71 -11.41 14.25
CA ARG A 183 -12.28 -11.08 14.30
C ARG A 183 -11.91 -10.03 15.31
N ARG A 184 -12.87 -9.61 16.14
CA ARG A 184 -12.67 -8.59 17.16
C ARG A 184 -11.50 -8.93 18.09
N THR A 185 -11.40 -10.20 18.52
CA THR A 185 -10.29 -10.69 19.37
C THR A 185 -8.94 -10.68 18.64
N THR A 186 -8.94 -10.95 17.33
CA THR A 186 -7.73 -10.83 16.51
C THR A 186 -7.27 -9.37 16.42
N MET A 187 -8.21 -8.45 16.19
CA MET A 187 -7.91 -7.01 16.15
C MET A 187 -7.45 -6.48 17.51
N ASP A 188 -8.03 -6.95 18.62
CA ASP A 188 -7.55 -6.66 19.97
C ASP A 188 -6.08 -7.09 20.14
N GLY A 189 -5.77 -8.33 19.72
CA GLY A 189 -4.41 -8.85 19.75
C GLY A 189 -3.42 -8.05 18.89
N TYR A 190 -3.86 -7.50 17.74
CA TYR A 190 -3.02 -6.60 16.95
C TYR A 190 -2.70 -5.32 17.71
N ILE A 191 -3.68 -4.67 18.33
CA ILE A 191 -3.48 -3.44 19.11
C ILE A 191 -2.56 -3.70 20.31
N ASP A 192 -2.72 -4.83 21.00
CA ASP A 192 -1.87 -5.17 22.14
C ASP A 192 -0.41 -5.40 21.73
N ARG A 193 -0.17 -6.08 20.60
CA ARG A 193 1.20 -6.23 20.04
C ARG A 193 1.79 -4.89 19.64
N ILE A 194 1.01 -3.98 19.03
CA ILE A 194 1.46 -2.63 18.66
C ILE A 194 1.87 -1.84 19.91
N ARG A 195 1.07 -1.89 20.98
CA ARG A 195 1.39 -1.24 22.27
C ARG A 195 2.67 -1.82 22.88
N ALA A 196 2.84 -3.14 22.85
CA ALA A 196 4.04 -3.81 23.34
C ALA A 196 5.31 -3.40 22.56
N MET A 197 5.25 -3.36 21.22
CA MET A 197 6.36 -2.87 20.40
C MET A 197 6.75 -1.43 20.76
N ASN A 198 5.75 -0.55 20.92
CA ASN A 198 5.98 0.83 21.28
C ASN A 198 6.60 0.99 22.68
N LEU A 199 6.28 0.12 23.64
CA LEU A 199 6.94 0.08 24.94
C LEU A 199 8.42 -0.29 24.80
N LYS A 200 8.74 -1.33 24.01
CA LYS A 200 10.13 -1.75 23.77
C LYS A 200 10.97 -0.71 23.04
N LEU A 201 10.40 -0.01 22.06
CA LEU A 201 11.08 1.10 21.39
C LEU A 201 11.42 2.27 22.33
N ARG A 202 10.69 2.44 23.44
CA ARG A 202 10.94 3.49 24.44
C ARG A 202 12.10 3.17 25.37
N GLU A 203 12.24 1.90 25.75
CA GLU A 203 13.32 1.43 26.63
C GLU A 203 14.71 1.63 26.00
N ASN A 204 14.79 1.69 24.66
CA ASN A 204 16.05 1.73 23.90
C ASN A 204 16.55 3.14 23.49
N GLU A 205 16.03 4.23 24.08
CA GLU A 205 16.54 5.63 23.98
C GLU A 205 16.99 6.18 22.58
N HIS A 206 16.45 5.68 21.46
CA HIS A 206 16.69 6.27 20.15
C HIS A 206 15.50 7.12 19.68
N THR A 207 15.72 8.44 19.66
CA THR A 207 14.74 9.51 19.37
C THR A 207 14.04 9.37 18.01
N SER A 208 12.77 8.96 18.04
CA SER A 208 11.59 9.71 17.53
C SER A 208 10.32 8.97 17.96
N ILE A 209 10.14 8.81 19.28
CA ILE A 209 9.08 8.02 19.92
C ILE A 209 7.69 8.73 19.84
N ARG A 210 7.69 10.04 19.59
CA ARG A 210 6.48 10.88 19.68
C ARG A 210 5.50 10.68 18.53
N SER A 211 6.00 10.46 17.29
CA SER A 211 5.16 10.23 16.12
C SER A 211 4.38 8.92 16.23
N ALA A 212 5.06 7.83 16.60
CA ALA A 212 4.43 6.52 16.74
C ALA A 212 3.33 6.48 17.80
N LEU A 213 3.54 7.15 18.94
CA LEU A 213 2.50 7.22 19.99
C LEU A 213 1.22 7.89 19.49
N GLN A 214 1.36 9.04 18.82
CA GLN A 214 0.20 9.76 18.29
C GLN A 214 -0.56 8.91 17.28
N VAL A 215 0.15 8.20 16.40
CA VAL A 215 -0.47 7.33 15.39
C VAL A 215 -1.21 6.16 16.05
N ILE A 216 -0.65 5.57 17.11
CA ILE A 216 -1.32 4.51 17.88
C ILE A 216 -2.59 5.03 18.56
N GLN A 217 -2.52 6.21 19.17
CA GLN A 217 -3.69 6.85 19.80
C GLN A 217 -4.79 7.11 18.77
N ASN A 218 -4.43 7.68 17.61
CA ASN A 218 -5.38 7.92 16.53
C ASN A 218 -6.08 6.62 16.07
N LEU A 219 -5.34 5.51 15.94
CA LEU A 219 -5.92 4.20 15.60
C LEU A 219 -6.90 3.73 16.68
N VAL A 220 -6.52 3.80 17.95
CA VAL A 220 -7.36 3.33 19.07
C VAL A 220 -8.65 4.15 19.14
N GLU A 221 -8.54 5.49 19.10
CA GLU A 221 -9.71 6.37 19.11
C GLU A 221 -10.60 6.18 17.88
N LEU A 222 -10.01 5.94 16.69
CA LEU A 222 -10.77 5.64 15.48
C LEU A 222 -11.58 4.35 15.66
N ARG A 223 -10.97 3.30 16.23
CA ARG A 223 -11.66 2.04 16.51
C ARG A 223 -12.73 2.17 17.59
N GLU A 224 -12.47 2.92 18.66
CA GLU A 224 -13.47 3.22 19.71
C GLU A 224 -14.70 3.93 19.14
N ARG A 225 -14.49 4.80 18.14
CA ARG A 225 -15.55 5.44 17.34
C ARG A 225 -16.16 4.54 16.27
N LYS A 226 -15.94 3.22 16.34
CA LYS A 226 -16.44 2.23 15.35
C LYS A 226 -16.00 2.55 13.92
N TRP A 227 -14.75 3.01 13.76
CA TRP A 227 -14.14 3.34 12.48
C TRP A 227 -14.79 4.52 11.74
N LEU A 228 -15.54 5.37 12.46
CA LEU A 228 -16.09 6.59 11.91
C LEU A 228 -15.03 7.71 11.97
N PRO A 229 -14.83 8.46 10.86
CA PRO A 229 -13.95 9.62 10.87
C PRO A 229 -14.49 10.68 11.84
N VAL A 230 -13.61 11.55 12.31
CA VAL A 230 -14.02 12.73 13.06
C VAL A 230 -14.67 13.69 12.07
N ASP A 231 -15.92 14.08 12.29
CA ASP A 231 -16.53 15.18 11.52
C ASP A 231 -15.67 16.43 11.74
N VAL A 232 -15.06 16.95 10.67
CA VAL A 232 -14.31 18.21 10.64
C VAL A 232 -15.18 19.28 10.01
#